data_AF-A0A822G1X7-F1
#
_entry.id   AF-A0A822G1X7-F1
#
_cell.length_a   1.000
_cell.length_b   1.000
_cell.length_c   1.000
_cell.angle_alpha   90.00
_cell.angle_beta   90.00
_cell.angle_gamma   90.00
#
_symmetry.space_group_name_H-M   'P 1'
#
loop_
_entity.id
_entity.type
_entity.pdbx_description
1 polymer ?
#
loop_
_entity_poly.entity_id
_entity_poly.type
_entity_poly.pdbx_seq_one_letter_code
_entity_poly.pdbx_strand_id
1 'polypeptide(L)'
;EHPKDIREQDYFTENGEFRVDRSGSPILLNCLMYKLCYYRFGELQTDFRSPPGFDRTRHVEIGNKNFDLQHVEEAYTTEHWIVRIYKVKKLSNRLQA
;
A
#
# COMPACT_ATOMS: atom_id res chain seq x y z
N GLU A 1 -15.38 16.93 8.12
CA GLU A 1 -13.96 17.13 7.75
C GLU A 1 -13.07 17.15 8.98
N HIS A 2 -11.88 16.55 8.90
CA HIS A 2 -10.94 16.30 10.00
C HIS A 2 -9.56 16.98 9.80
N PRO A 3 -9.49 18.33 9.76
CA PRO A 3 -8.26 19.05 9.38
C PRO A 3 -7.12 18.94 10.40
N LYS A 4 -7.42 18.53 11.64
CA LYS A 4 -6.40 18.31 12.67
C LYS A 4 -5.74 16.93 12.57
N ASP A 5 -6.42 15.98 11.94
CA ASP A 5 -6.05 14.56 11.93
C ASP A 5 -5.31 14.19 10.62
N ILE A 6 -5.72 14.76 9.49
CA ILE A 6 -5.14 14.48 8.18
C ILE A 6 -4.66 15.79 7.56
N ARG A 7 -3.39 15.84 7.17
CA ARG A 7 -2.78 16.98 6.46
C ARG A 7 -2.28 16.49 5.11
N GLU A 8 -2.68 17.17 4.04
CA GLU A 8 -2.32 16.80 2.67
C GLU A 8 -0.81 16.82 2.46
N GLN A 9 -0.12 17.83 2.98
CA GLN A 9 1.35 17.99 2.86
C GLN A 9 2.14 16.79 3.39
N ASP A 10 1.61 16.09 4.39
CA ASP A 10 2.26 14.92 5.01
C ASP A 10 2.43 13.74 4.03
N TYR A 11 1.68 13.73 2.93
CA TYR A 11 1.74 12.67 1.90
C TYR A 11 2.73 12.97 0.76
N PHE A 12 3.32 14.16 0.73
CA PHE A 12 4.31 14.57 -0.28
C PHE A 12 5.74 14.38 0.22
N THR A 13 6.69 14.29 -0.71
CA THR A 13 8.12 14.35 -0.38
C THR A 13 8.52 15.75 0.08
N GLU A 14 9.74 15.90 0.62
CA GLU A 14 10.29 17.22 0.99
C GLU A 14 10.34 18.20 -0.18
N ASN A 15 10.46 17.68 -1.41
CA ASN A 15 10.45 18.46 -2.65
C ASN A 15 9.02 18.74 -3.18
N GLY A 16 7.97 18.29 -2.48
CA GLY A 16 6.58 18.47 -2.88
C GLY A 16 6.09 17.50 -3.95
N GLU A 17 6.76 16.37 -4.17
CA GLU A 17 6.36 15.36 -5.15
C GLU A 17 5.46 14.29 -4.51
N PHE A 18 4.46 13.79 -5.25
CA PHE A 18 3.63 12.66 -4.81
C PHE A 18 4.17 11.35 -5.39
N ARG A 19 4.90 10.57 -4.59
CA ARG A 19 5.63 9.37 -5.04
C ARG A 19 5.28 8.12 -4.25
N VAL A 20 5.24 6.98 -4.94
CA VAL A 20 4.96 5.65 -4.33
C VAL A 20 6.18 4.72 -4.28
N ASP A 21 7.31 5.19 -4.79
CA ASP A 21 8.61 4.52 -4.71
C ASP A 21 9.29 4.76 -3.35
N ARG A 22 10.55 4.35 -3.22
CA ARG A 22 11.31 4.46 -1.96
C ARG A 22 11.52 5.90 -1.49
N SER A 23 11.37 6.89 -2.36
CA SER A 23 11.49 8.30 -2.02
C SER A 23 10.16 8.91 -1.58
N GLY A 24 9.06 8.15 -1.62
CA GLY A 24 7.75 8.59 -1.13
C GLY A 24 7.73 8.86 0.38
N SER A 25 6.78 9.70 0.82
CA SER A 25 6.62 10.01 2.25
C SER A 25 6.38 8.73 3.07
N PRO A 26 7.02 8.58 4.25
CA PRO A 26 6.75 7.49 5.16
C PRO A 26 5.27 7.38 5.57
N ILE A 27 4.54 8.50 5.59
CA ILE A 27 3.11 8.53 5.92
C ILE A 27 2.29 7.90 4.78
N LEU A 28 2.62 8.22 3.52
CA LEU A 28 1.99 7.62 2.36
C LEU A 28 2.30 6.11 2.26
N LEU A 29 3.55 5.71 2.40
CA LEU A 29 3.97 4.31 2.32
C LEU A 29 3.41 3.44 3.46
N ASN A 30 2.97 4.06 4.57
CA ASN A 30 2.33 3.38 5.69
C ASN A 30 0.82 3.51 5.75
N CYS A 31 0.20 4.31 4.87
CA CYS A 31 -1.23 4.54 4.89
C CYS A 31 -2.00 3.26 4.55
N LEU A 32 -3.26 3.18 5.02
CA LEU A 32 -4.09 2.01 4.80
C LEU A 32 -4.31 1.75 3.30
N MET A 33 -4.57 2.80 2.51
CA MET A 33 -4.79 2.67 1.06
C MET A 33 -3.58 2.06 0.35
N TYR A 34 -2.36 2.54 0.63
CA TYR A 34 -1.14 1.99 0.06
C TYR A 34 -1.00 0.51 0.38
N LYS A 35 -1.17 0.16 1.67
CA LYS A 35 -1.06 -1.23 2.15
C LYS A 35 -2.10 -2.14 1.50
N LEU A 36 -3.34 -1.69 1.35
CA LEU A 36 -4.40 -2.49 0.71
C LEU A 36 -4.19 -2.64 -0.79
N CYS A 37 -3.75 -1.61 -1.50
CA CYS A 37 -3.55 -1.72 -2.95
C CYS A 37 -2.33 -2.58 -3.29
N TYR A 38 -1.23 -2.44 -2.55
CA TYR A 38 0.04 -3.10 -2.84
C TYR A 38 0.33 -4.36 -2.03
N TYR A 39 -0.62 -4.89 -1.26
CA TYR A 39 -0.42 -6.13 -0.51
C TYR A 39 0.01 -7.27 -1.44
N ARG A 40 1.20 -7.86 -1.17
CA ARG A 40 1.85 -8.89 -2.00
C ARG A 40 2.17 -8.49 -3.44
N PHE A 41 2.01 -7.21 -3.80
CA PHE A 41 2.32 -6.73 -5.14
C PHE A 41 3.83 -6.75 -5.43
N GLY A 42 4.67 -6.67 -4.39
CA GLY A 42 6.13 -6.77 -4.52
C GLY A 42 6.62 -8.12 -5.07
N GLU A 43 5.83 -9.18 -4.95
CA GLU A 43 6.11 -10.52 -5.49
C GLU A 43 5.67 -10.66 -6.95
N LEU A 44 4.79 -9.76 -7.43
CA LEU A 44 4.22 -9.82 -8.77
C LEU A 44 5.16 -9.19 -9.79
N GLN A 45 5.54 -9.98 -10.80
CA GLN A 45 6.21 -9.45 -11.98
C GLN A 45 5.18 -9.23 -13.09
N THR A 46 4.85 -7.97 -13.36
CA THR A 46 3.83 -7.61 -14.36
C THR A 46 4.35 -7.70 -15.80
N ASP A 47 5.63 -7.41 -16.00
CA ASP A 47 6.29 -7.44 -17.31
C ASP A 47 7.66 -8.11 -17.20
N PHE A 48 8.05 -8.89 -18.20
CA PHE A 48 9.32 -9.64 -18.20
C PHE A 48 10.57 -8.75 -18.08
N ARG A 49 10.47 -7.50 -18.54
CA ARG A 49 11.59 -6.53 -18.52
C ARG A 49 11.61 -5.65 -17.27
N SER A 50 10.52 -5.64 -16.51
CA SER A 50 10.37 -4.79 -15.33
C SER A 50 10.69 -5.57 -14.05
N PRO A 51 11.20 -4.90 -13.01
CA PRO A 51 11.40 -5.54 -11.72
C PRO A 51 10.05 -5.95 -11.10
N PRO A 52 10.02 -6.92 -10.16
CA PRO A 52 8.83 -7.23 -9.38
C PRO A 52 8.32 -6.02 -8.60
N GLY A 53 7.00 -5.87 -8.50
CA GLY A 53 6.36 -4.71 -7.84
C GLY A 53 6.44 -3.41 -8.66
N PHE A 54 6.48 -3.50 -9.98
CA PHE A 54 6.45 -2.34 -10.86
C PHE A 54 5.01 -1.87 -11.13
N ASP A 55 4.68 -0.65 -10.69
CA ASP A 55 3.39 -0.01 -10.98
C ASP A 55 3.41 0.58 -12.40
N ARG A 56 2.69 -0.04 -13.33
CA ARG A 56 2.63 0.37 -14.74
C ARG A 56 1.95 1.72 -14.97
N THR A 57 1.03 2.13 -14.10
CA THR A 57 0.35 3.43 -14.25
C THR A 57 1.28 4.55 -13.80
N ARG A 58 2.01 4.34 -12.70
CA ARG A 58 2.94 5.33 -12.15
C ARG A 58 4.37 5.23 -12.71
N HIS A 59 4.68 4.18 -13.45
CA HIS A 59 5.97 3.91 -14.07
C HIS A 59 7.13 3.87 -13.06
N VAL A 60 6.89 3.29 -11.88
CA VAL A 60 7.89 3.19 -10.81
C VAL A 60 7.81 1.84 -10.09
N GLU A 61 8.94 1.41 -9.53
CA GLU A 61 8.99 0.31 -8.56
C GLU A 61 8.49 0.81 -7.20
N ILE A 62 7.59 0.06 -6.57
CA ILE A 62 7.02 0.45 -5.28
C ILE A 62 8.06 0.48 -4.16
N GLY A 63 7.91 1.43 -3.24
CA GLY A 63 8.85 1.65 -2.14
C GLY A 63 8.85 0.53 -1.10
N ASN A 64 7.66 0.16 -0.60
CA ASN A 64 7.52 -0.87 0.43
C ASN A 64 6.89 -2.15 -0.14
N LYS A 65 7.72 -3.17 -0.33
CA LYS A 65 7.31 -4.46 -0.93
C LYS A 65 6.82 -5.49 0.08
N ASN A 66 7.33 -5.42 1.32
CA ASN A 66 7.19 -6.49 2.30
C ASN A 66 6.52 -5.93 3.56
N PHE A 67 5.23 -6.20 3.70
CA PHE A 67 4.47 -5.84 4.89
C PHE A 67 3.28 -6.78 5.07
N ASP A 68 2.85 -6.92 6.32
CA ASP A 68 1.70 -7.74 6.69
C ASP A 68 0.50 -6.89 7.12
N LEU A 69 -0.68 -7.45 6.87
CA LEU A 69 -1.95 -6.85 7.27
C LEU A 69 -2.40 -7.40 8.63
N GLN A 70 -2.42 -6.53 9.64
CA GLN A 70 -2.76 -6.91 11.01
C GLN A 70 -4.27 -7.13 11.19
N HIS A 71 -5.07 -6.10 10.92
CA HIS A 71 -6.51 -6.08 11.24
C HIS A 71 -7.44 -6.47 10.09
N VAL A 72 -6.90 -6.72 8.91
CA VAL A 72 -7.64 -7.09 7.70
C VAL A 72 -6.97 -8.28 7.03
N GLU A 73 -7.74 -9.07 6.29
CA GLU A 73 -7.29 -10.22 5.50
C GLU A 73 -7.77 -10.08 4.05
N GLU A 74 -6.96 -10.53 3.10
CA GLU A 74 -7.36 -10.62 1.70
C GLU A 74 -8.48 -11.66 1.57
N ALA A 75 -9.66 -11.23 1.11
CA ALA A 75 -10.81 -12.11 0.92
C ALA A 75 -10.95 -12.54 -0.54
N TYR A 76 -10.65 -11.65 -1.48
CA TYR A 76 -10.67 -11.93 -2.91
C TYR A 76 -9.84 -10.90 -3.69
N THR A 77 -9.15 -11.33 -4.73
CA THR A 77 -8.48 -10.46 -5.70
C THR A 77 -8.80 -10.96 -7.10
N THR A 78 -9.23 -10.07 -7.99
CA THR A 78 -9.52 -10.42 -9.40
C THR A 78 -8.28 -10.88 -10.14
N GLU A 79 -8.45 -11.65 -11.21
CA GLU A 79 -7.36 -12.18 -12.05
C GLU A 79 -6.32 -11.13 -12.47
N HIS A 80 -6.77 -9.97 -12.94
CA HIS A 80 -5.89 -8.87 -13.36
C HIS A 80 -5.64 -7.81 -12.28
N TRP A 81 -5.99 -8.11 -11.02
CA TRP A 81 -5.74 -7.28 -9.84
C TRP A 81 -6.32 -5.86 -9.93
N ILE A 82 -7.41 -5.69 -10.70
CA ILE A 82 -8.14 -4.42 -10.80
C ILE A 82 -8.97 -4.19 -9.54
N VAL A 83 -9.56 -5.25 -8.98
CA VAL A 83 -10.38 -5.19 -7.76
C VAL A 83 -9.80 -6.10 -6.69
N ARG A 84 -9.65 -5.55 -5.47
CA ARG A 84 -9.18 -6.25 -4.28
C ARG A 84 -10.19 -6.06 -3.16
N ILE A 85 -10.64 -7.17 -2.59
CA ILE A 85 -11.65 -7.22 -1.53
C ILE A 85 -10.96 -7.71 -0.27
N TYR A 86 -11.04 -6.90 0.78
CA TYR A 86 -10.49 -7.20 2.09
C TYR A 86 -11.60 -7.37 3.11
N LYS A 87 -11.41 -8.30 4.03
CA LYS A 87 -12.31 -8.53 5.15
C LYS A 87 -11.65 -8.05 6.43
N VAL A 88 -12.41 -7.33 7.25
CA VAL A 88 -11.97 -6.92 8.59
C VAL A 88 -11.97 -8.13 9.51
N LYS A 89 -10.84 -8.40 10.17
CA LYS A 89 -10.71 -9.50 11.13
C LYS A 89 -11.52 -9.17 12.38
N LYS A 90 -11.99 -10.22 13.06
CA LYS A 90 -12.55 -10.06 14.41
C LYS A 90 -11.45 -9.58 15.36
N LEU A 91 -11.84 -8.90 16.44
CA LEU A 91 -10.92 -8.50 17.50
C LEU A 91 -10.16 -9.72 18.03
N SER A 92 -8.90 -9.51 18.38
CA SER A 92 -8.05 -10.56 18.96
C SER A 92 -8.69 -11.12 20.22
N ASN A 93 -8.70 -12.45 20.34
CA ASN A 93 -9.31 -13.14 21.48
C ASN A 93 -8.59 -12.85 22.83
N ARG A 94 -7.36 -12.33 22.79
CA ARG A 94 -6.61 -11.89 23.96
C ARG A 94 -6.00 -10.52 23.68
N LEU A 95 -5.97 -9.66 24.69
CA LEU A 95 -5.20 -8.42 24.64
C LEU A 95 -3.72 -8.80 24.51
N GLN A 96 -3.05 -8.30 23.48
CA GLN A 96 -1.59 -8.37 23.42
C GLN A 96 -1.05 -7.38 24.45
N ALA A 97 -0.28 -7.89 25.42
CA ALA A 97 0.39 -7.10 26.45
C ALA A 97 1.63 -6.39 25.90
#